data_AF-A0A239X1C9-F1
#
_entry.id   AF-A0A239X1C9-F1
#
_cell.length_a   1.000
_cell.length_b   1.000
_cell.length_c   1.000
_cell.angle_alpha   90.00
_cell.angle_beta   90.00
_cell.angle_gamma   90.00
#
_symmetry.space_group_name_H-M   'P 1'
#
loop_
_entity.id
_entity.type
_entity.pdbx_description
1 polymer ?
#
loop_
_entity_poly.entity_id
_entity_poly.type
_entity_poly.pdbx_seq_one_letter_code
_entity_poly.pdbx_strand_id
1 'polypeptide(L)' 'MLYALYRGDEFLGIGTKYELAEMIGVAPQTISFYALPTYQKRTKNGYVAERVGYDDEELE' A
#
# COMPACT_ATOMS: atom_id res chain seq x y z
N MET A 1 -4.53 -9.86 0.51
CA MET A 1 -4.54 -8.65 1.37
C MET A 1 -4.47 -7.41 0.51
N LEU A 2 -5.44 -6.51 0.70
CA LEU A 2 -5.60 -5.30 -0.09
C LEU A 2 -5.06 -4.08 0.65
N TYR A 3 -4.47 -3.19 -0.13
CA TYR A 3 -3.91 -1.93 0.32
C TYR A 3 -4.52 -0.78 -0.47
N ALA A 4 -4.77 0.35 0.17
CA ALA A 4 -5.01 1.63 -0.49
C ALA A 4 -3.71 2.41 -0.52
N LEU A 5 -3.27 2.84 -1.69
CA LEU A 5 -2.04 3.61 -1.87
C LEU A 5 -2.35 5.10 -2.05
N TYR A 6 -1.64 5.91 -1.28
CA TYR A 6 -1.70 7.37 -1.30
C TYR A 6 -0.32 7.95 -1.55
N ARG A 7 -0.27 9.18 -2.08
CA ARG A 7 0.93 10.01 -2.15
C ARG A 7 0.60 11.41 -1.64
N GLY A 8 1.00 11.71 -0.40
CA GLY A 8 0.47 12.89 0.29
C GLY A 8 -1.05 12.80 0.40
N ASP A 9 -1.76 13.79 -0.14
CA ASP A 9 -3.23 13.85 -0.16
C ASP A 9 -3.86 13.20 -1.41
N GLU A 10 -3.05 12.70 -2.35
CA GLU A 10 -3.52 12.09 -3.59
C GLU A 10 -3.77 10.59 -3.41
N PHE A 11 -4.94 10.12 -3.83
CA PHE A 11 -5.27 8.70 -3.90
C PHE A 11 -4.83 8.11 -5.24
N LEU A 12 -4.03 7.05 -5.20
CA LEU A 12 -3.48 6.40 -6.39
C LEU A 12 -4.25 5.16 -6.81
N GLY A 13 -4.70 4.35 -5.84
CA GLY A 13 -5.44 3.13 -6.14
C GLY A 13 -5.57 2.18 -4.96
N ILE A 14 -6.38 1.13 -5.16
CA ILE A 14 -6.52 0.00 -4.24
C ILE A 14 -6.14 -1.28 -4.98
N GLY A 15 -5.42 -2.16 -4.32
CA GLY A 15 -5.07 -3.47 -4.86
C GLY A 15 -4.17 -4.25 -3.93
N THR A 16 -3.70 -5.39 -4.41
CA THR A 16 -2.68 -6.16 -3.72
C THR A 16 -1.33 -5.43 -3.73
N LYS A 17 -0.42 -5.83 -2.84
CA LYS A 17 0.96 -5.31 -2.85
C LYS A 17 1.71 -5.53 -4.17
N TYR A 18 1.27 -6.48 -5.00
CA TYR A 18 1.90 -6.76 -6.29
C TYR A 18 1.40 -5.80 -7.36
N GLU A 19 0.08 -5.64 -7.48
CA GLU A 19 -0.53 -4.71 -8.44
C GLU A 19 -0.09 -3.26 -8.19
N LEU A 20 -0.11 -2.84 -6.91
CA LEU A 20 0.33 -1.49 -6.55
C LEU A 20 1.83 -1.28 -6.79
N ALA A 21 2.64 -2.31 -6.55
CA ALA A 21 4.07 -2.24 -6.80
C ALA A 21 4.40 -2.10 -8.29
N GLU A 22 3.69 -2.85 -9.14
CA GLU A 22 3.80 -2.74 -10.59
C GLU A 22 3.35 -1.35 -11.08
N MET A 23 2.23 -0.84 -10.56
CA MET A 23 1.67 0.48 -10.90
C MET A 23 2.69 1.62 -10.71
N ILE A 24 3.46 1.60 -9.62
CA ILE A 24 4.43 2.66 -9.31
C ILE A 24 5.90 2.28 -9.56
N GLY A 25 6.15 1.08 -10.08
CA GLY A 25 7.50 0.59 -10.41
C GLY A 25 8.42 0.34 -9.20
N VAL A 26 7.89 -0.19 -8.10
CA VAL A 26 8.67 -0.54 -6.89
C VAL A 26 8.60 -2.03 -6.58
N ALA A 27 9.32 -2.49 -5.55
CA ALA A 27 9.19 -3.86 -5.07
C ALA A 27 7.91 -4.05 -4.23
N PRO A 28 7.24 -5.23 -4.27
CA PRO A 28 6.07 -5.51 -3.42
C PRO A 28 6.33 -5.37 -1.92
N GLN A 29 7.57 -5.59 -1.49
CA GLN A 29 8.02 -5.39 -0.10
C GLN A 29 7.98 -3.91 0.29
N THR A 30 8.21 -3.00 -0.66
CA THR A 30 8.12 -1.55 -0.46
C THR A 30 6.69 -1.13 -0.15
N ILE A 31 5.68 -1.73 -0.78
CA ILE A 31 4.27 -1.46 -0.44
C ILE A 31 3.96 -1.87 1.01
N SER A 32 4.50 -3.02 1.45
CA SER A 32 4.37 -3.46 2.84
C SER A 32 5.09 -2.51 3.81
N PHE A 33 6.22 -1.95 3.40
CA PHE A 33 6.96 -0.93 4.16
C PHE A 33 6.18 0.39 4.27
N TYR A 34 5.52 0.82 3.20
CA TYR A 34 4.64 2.01 3.20
C TYR A 34 3.43 1.86 4.12
N ALA A 35 3.06 0.63 4.47
CA ALA A 35 2.00 0.32 5.44
C ALA A 35 2.49 0.27 6.90
N LEU A 36 3.78 0.46 7.16
CA LEU A 36 4.28 0.46 8.53
C LEU A 36 3.89 1.76 9.25
N PRO A 37 3.29 1.70 10.44
CA PRO A 37 2.84 2.90 11.17
C PRO A 37 4.00 3.84 11.51
N THR A 38 5.19 3.29 11.77
CA THR A 38 6.42 4.08 12.01
C THR A 38 6.85 4.85 10.78
N TYR A 39 6.66 4.29 9.58
CA TYR A 39 7.00 4.95 8.33
C TYR A 39 5.99 6.06 8.00
N GLN A 40 4.70 5.77 8.13
CA GLN A 40 3.62 6.72 7.90
C GLN A 40 3.75 7.98 8.79
N LYS A 41 4.03 7.80 10.09
CA LYS A 41 4.22 8.93 11.03
C LYS A 41 5.36 9.87 10.65
N ARG A 42 6.39 9.37 9.95
CA ARG A 42 7.57 10.15 9.54
C ARG A 42 7.40 10.79 8.16
N THR A 43 6.50 10.24 7.34
CA THR A 43 6.36 10.59 5.93
C THR A 43 5.09 11.41 5.72
N LYS A 44 5.24 12.72 5.50
CA LYS A 44 4.10 13.62 5.26
C LYS A 44 3.70 13.75 3.78
N ASN A 45 4.67 13.67 2.86
CA ASN A 45 4.45 13.92 1.42
C ASN A 45 4.93 12.75 0.52
N GLY A 46 5.16 11.57 1.10
CA GLY A 46 5.60 10.37 0.39
C GLY A 46 4.47 9.39 0.17
N TYR A 47 4.82 8.20 -0.35
CA TYR A 47 3.86 7.12 -0.51
C TYR A 47 3.45 6.57 0.86
N VAL A 48 2.17 6.31 1.04
CA VAL A 48 1.62 5.64 2.23
C VAL A 48 0.65 4.58 1.76
N ALA A 49 0.73 3.39 2.36
CA ALA A 49 -0.23 2.32 2.10
C ALA A 49 -1.07 2.08 3.35
N GLU A 50 -2.38 1.98 3.21
CA GLU A 50 -3.29 1.61 4.30
C GLU A 50 -3.87 0.23 4.03
N ARG A 51 -3.93 -0.63 5.06
CA ARG A 51 -4.53 -1.96 4.95
C ARG A 51 -6.04 -1.82 4.97
N VAL A 52 -6.70 -2.10 3.85
CA VAL A 52 -8.15 -1.84 3.67
C VAL A 52 -9.01 -3.09 3.64
N GLY A 53 -8.40 -4.28 3.52
CA GLY A 53 -9.15 -5.53 3.57
C GLY A 53 -8.28 -6.76 3.37
N TYR A 54 -8.91 -7.92 3.52
CA TYR A 54 -8.38 -9.19 3.06
C TYR A 54 -8.84 -9.40 1.62
N ASP A 55 -7.98 -10.04 0.85
CA ASP A 55 -8.41 -10.57 -0.44
C ASP A 55 -9.00 -11.92 -0.03
N ASP A 56 -10.32 -12.05 -0.08
CA ASP A 56 -11.10 -13.13 0.55
C ASP A 56 -10.81 -14.53 -0.05
N GLU A 57 -9.85 -14.65 -0.97
CA GLU A 57 -9.54 -15.88 -1.71
C GLU A 57 -8.72 -16.94 -0.94
N GLU A 58 -8.37 -16.74 0.34
CA GLU A 58 -7.61 -17.73 1.15
C GLU A 58 -8.32 -18.06 2.48
N LEU A 59 -9.60 -18.45 2.40
CA LEU A 59 -10.31 -19.20 3.44
C LEU A 59 -11.15 -20.31 2.77
N GLU A 60 -10.47 -21.32 2.22
CA GLU A 60 -11.07 -22.63 1.91
C GLU A 60 -10.36 -23.75 2.68
#